data_AF-A0A7W0KI89-F1
#
_entry.id   AF-A0A7W0KI89-F1
#
_cell.length_a   1.000
_cell.length_b   1.000
_cell.length_c   1.000
_cell.angle_alpha   90.00
_cell.angle_beta   90.00
_cell.angle_gamma   90.00
#
_symmetry.space_group_name_H-M   'P 1'
#
loop_
_entity.id
_entity.type
_entity.pdbx_description
1 polymer ?
#
loop_
_entity_poly.entity_id
_entity_poly.type
_entity_poly.pdbx_seq_one_letter_code
_entity_poly.pdbx_strand_id
1 'polypeptide(L)' 'MSIWQLSATELLEQFRRGAASPVEATEAALGRIDALDVKVNAFCLVDAERAL' A
#
# COMPACT_ATOMS: atom_id res chain seq x y z
N MET A 1 -9.06 -2.44 10.42
CA MET A 1 -7.88 -1.58 10.24
C MET A 1 -7.29 -1.95 8.89
N SER A 2 -7.13 -0.99 7.99
CA SER A 2 -6.64 -1.28 6.63
C SER A 2 -5.12 -1.48 6.65
N ILE A 3 -4.60 -2.34 5.78
CA ILE A 3 -3.18 -2.71 5.75
C ILE A 3 -2.23 -1.50 5.53
N TRP A 4 -2.68 -0.46 4.82
CA TRP A 4 -1.92 0.81 4.65
C TRP A 4 -1.83 1.67 5.93
N GLN A 5 -2.47 1.28 7.03
CA GLN A 5 -2.36 1.94 8.34
C GLN A 5 -1.25 1.33 9.22
N LEU A 6 -0.73 0.16 8.83
CA LEU A 6 0.33 -0.51 9.56
C LEU A 6 1.66 0.22 9.34
N SER A 7 2.47 0.29 10.40
CA SER A 7 3.87 0.66 10.29
C SER A 7 4.64 -0.34 9.44
N ALA A 8 5.81 0.07 8.94
CA ALA A 8 6.70 -0.82 8.20
C ALA A 8 7.07 -2.08 9.01
N THR A 9 7.27 -1.95 10.33
CA THR A 9 7.60 -3.07 11.21
C THR A 9 6.43 -4.02 11.41
N GLU A 10 5.19 -3.52 11.53
CA GLU A 10 4.01 -4.38 11.61
C GLU A 10 3.78 -5.14 10.31
N LEU A 11 3.95 -4.50 9.14
CA LEU A 11 3.90 -5.18 7.84
C LEU A 11 4.92 -6.32 7.74
N LEU A 12 6.17 -6.09 8.18
CA LEU A 12 7.21 -7.13 8.20
C LEU A 12 6.82 -8.33 9.07
N GLU A 13 6.19 -8.10 10.22
CA GLU A 13 5.68 -9.19 11.06
C GLU A 13 4.56 -9.97 10.39
N GLN A 14 3.62 -9.29 9.71
CA GLN A 14 2.53 -9.95 8.99
C GLN A 14 3.06 -10.79 7.81
N PHE A 15 4.02 -10.26 7.04
CA PHE A 15 4.65 -11.01 5.95
C PHE A 15 5.36 -12.26 6.45
N ARG A 16 6.11 -12.14 7.56
CA ARG A 16 6.82 -13.28 8.17
C ARG A 16 5.87 -14.38 8.64
N ARG A 17 4.67 -14.01 9.09
CA ARG A 17 3.64 -14.93 9.57
C ARG A 17 2.70 -15.43 8.46
N GLY A 18 2.84 -14.92 7.22
CA GLY A 18 1.96 -15.23 6.10
C GLY A 18 0.53 -14.70 6.26
N ALA A 19 0.33 -13.71 7.14
CA ALA A 19 -0.97 -13.12 7.43
C ALA A 19 -1.33 -11.96 6.48
N ALA A 20 -0.34 -11.48 5.72
CA ALA A 20 -0.52 -10.59 4.58
C ALA A 20 0.60 -10.86 3.56
N SER A 21 0.39 -10.45 2.31
CA SER A 21 1.43 -10.48 1.29
C SER A 21 1.94 -9.08 0.93
N PRO A 22 3.18 -8.96 0.42
CA PRO A 22 3.68 -7.71 -0.14
C PRO A 22 2.80 -7.16 -1.27
N VAL A 23 2.23 -8.04 -2.10
CA VAL A 23 1.32 -7.66 -3.19
C VAL A 23 0.06 -7.01 -2.64
N GLU A 24 -0.59 -7.62 -1.65
CA GLU A 24 -1.77 -7.06 -0.98
C GLU A 24 -1.49 -5.68 -0.35
N ALA A 25 -0.29 -5.51 0.23
CA ALA A 25 0.11 -4.22 0.80
C ALA A 25 0.29 -3.15 -0.28
N THR A 26 0.91 -3.49 -1.41
CA THR A 26 1.09 -2.60 -2.56
C THR A 26 -0.26 -2.23 -3.17
N GLU A 27 -1.12 -3.20 -3.45
CA GLU A 27 -2.46 -2.95 -4.01
C GLU A 27 -3.29 -2.04 -3.11
N ALA A 28 -3.24 -2.26 -1.79
CA ALA A 28 -3.96 -1.42 -0.84
C ALA A 28 -3.41 0.02 -0.77
N ALA A 29 -2.10 0.21 -0.94
CA ALA A 29 -1.49 1.53 -1.04
C ALA A 29 -1.91 2.23 -2.33
N LEU A 30 -1.80 1.55 -3.47
CA LEU A 30 -2.21 2.07 -4.79
C LEU A 30 -3.69 2.45 -4.82
N GLY A 31 -4.57 1.58 -4.30
CA GLY A 31 -6.01 1.86 -4.22
C GLY A 31 -6.34 3.06 -3.32
N ARG A 32 -5.54 3.31 -2.29
CA ARG A 32 -5.69 4.51 -1.45
C ARG A 32 -5.23 5.78 -2.18
N ILE A 33 -4.14 5.70 -2.94
CA ILE A 33 -3.65 6.80 -3.77
C ILE A 33 -4.73 7.16 -4.78
N ASP A 34 -5.24 6.19 -5.54
CA ASP A 34 -6.31 6.40 -6.53
C ASP A 34 -7.54 7.11 -5.94
N ALA A 35 -7.98 6.68 -4.76
CA ALA A 35 -9.17 7.23 -4.11
C ALA A 35 -9.01 8.68 -3.58
N LEU A 36 -7.79 9.10 -3.23
CA LEU A 36 -7.57 10.34 -2.46
C LEU A 36 -6.72 11.37 -3.17
N ASP A 37 -5.80 10.96 -4.06
CA ASP A 37 -4.81 11.87 -4.62
C ASP A 37 -5.42 12.90 -5.56
N VAL A 38 -6.61 12.64 -6.13
CA VAL A 38 -7.40 13.65 -6.87
C VAL A 38 -7.73 14.89 -6.02
N LYS A 39 -7.78 14.75 -4.69
CA LYS A 39 -8.03 15.85 -3.75
C LYS A 39 -6.76 16.40 -3.12
N VAL A 40 -5.79 15.52 -2.84
CA VAL A 40 -4.58 15.85 -2.08
C VAL A 40 -3.47 16.35 -3.00
N ASN A 41 -3.38 15.81 -4.22
CA ASN A 41 -2.35 16.11 -5.22
C ASN A 41 -0.93 15.98 -4.65
N ALA A 42 -0.65 14.83 -4.03
CA ALA A 42 0.62 14.50 -3.40
C ALA A 42 1.57 13.71 -4.31
N PHE A 43 1.07 13.02 -5.34
CA PHE A 43 1.91 12.21 -6.24
C PHE A 43 2.01 12.84 -7.64
N CYS A 44 3.23 13.02 -8.13
CA CYS A 44 3.48 13.46 -9.51
C CYS A 44 3.51 12.29 -10.52
N LEU A 45 3.81 11.08 -10.04
CA LEU A 45 3.87 9.86 -10.82
C LEU A 45 3.50 8.69 -9.92
N VAL A 46 2.62 7.82 -10.41
CA VAL A 46 2.28 6.54 -9.80
C VAL A 46 2.54 5.46 -10.84
N ASP A 47 3.60 4.67 -10.65
CA ASP A 47 3.97 3.57 -11.55
C ASP A 47 3.42 2.24 -11.00
N ALA A 48 2.10 2.07 -11.10
CA ALA A 48 1.38 0.94 -10.51
C ALA A 48 1.80 -0.41 -11.10
N GLU A 49 2.06 -0.46 -12.41
CA GLU A 49 2.45 -1.68 -13.12
C GLU A 49 3.79 -2.21 -12.63
N ARG A 50 4.79 -1.35 -12.42
CA ARG A 50 6.10 -1.77 -11.93
C ARG A 50 6.15 -2.06 -10.43
N ALA A 51 5.15 -1.62 -9.68
CA ALA A 51 5.07 -1.84 -8.25
C ALA A 51 4.54 -3.25 -7.89
N LEU A 52 3.85 -3.91 -8.82
CA LEU A 52 3.25 -5.24 -8.69
C LEU A 52 4.15 -6.32 -9.30
#